data_AF-A0A7D9JW78-F1
#
_entry.id   AF-A0A7D9JW78-F1
#
_cell.length_a   1.000
_cell.length_b   1.000
_cell.length_c   1.000
_cell.angle_alpha   90.00
_cell.angle_beta   90.00
_cell.angle_gamma   90.00
#
_symmetry.space_group_name_H-M   'P 1'
#
loop_
_entity.id
_entity.type
_entity.pdbx_description
1 polymer ?
#
loop_
_entity_poly.entity_id
_entity_poly.type
_entity_poly.pdbx_seq_one_letter_code
_entity_poly.pdbx_strand_id
1 'polypeptide(L)'
;MEPISDSDIRIVNHARKSLLFYNQQAWTRKNNTTTFDVTIGSFDGAEVCELVGLFILNTLEKRFGKDVGLYRDDGLAALRTTSGRLADKARKELITIFESIGLRIIAQKNIECVNFLDLTLDLSN
;
A
#
# COMPACT_ATOMS: atom_id res chain seq x y z
N MET A 1 26.24 7.59 -0.69
CA MET A 1 25.52 6.58 -1.49
C MET A 1 25.72 7.00 -2.93
N GLU A 2 26.33 6.15 -3.75
CA GLU A 2 26.48 6.47 -5.18
C GLU A 2 25.10 6.55 -5.84
N PRO A 3 24.88 7.51 -6.76
CA PRO A 3 23.64 7.58 -7.51
C PRO A 3 23.48 6.35 -8.40
N ILE A 4 22.26 5.80 -8.46
CA ILE A 4 21.93 4.67 -9.33
C ILE A 4 22.11 5.12 -10.79
N SER A 5 22.83 4.35 -11.59
CA SER A 5 23.07 4.71 -12.99
C SER A 5 21.80 4.53 -13.84
N ASP A 6 21.68 5.28 -14.94
CA ASP A 6 20.59 5.10 -15.90
C ASP A 6 20.56 3.67 -16.48
N SER A 7 21.73 3.05 -16.62
CA SER A 7 21.83 1.64 -17.03
C SER A 7 21.19 0.70 -16.02
N ASP A 8 21.43 0.90 -14.72
CA ASP A 8 20.86 0.05 -13.67
C ASP A 8 19.34 0.20 -13.63
N ILE A 9 18.84 1.44 -13.74
CA ILE A 9 17.40 1.72 -13.82
C ILE A 9 16.78 1.00 -15.03
N ARG A 10 17.43 1.03 -16.19
CA ARG A 10 16.95 0.32 -17.39
C ARG A 10 16.95 -1.19 -17.21
N ILE A 11 17.97 -1.76 -16.57
CA ILE A 11 18.06 -3.21 -16.29
C ILE A 11 16.93 -3.64 -15.36
N VAL A 12 16.73 -2.91 -14.26
CA VAL A 12 15.63 -3.17 -13.31
C VAL A 12 14.28 -3.09 -14.03
N ASN A 13 14.03 -2.02 -14.77
CA ASN A 13 12.76 -1.86 -15.51
C ASN A 13 12.56 -2.96 -16.58
N HIS A 14 13.63 -3.45 -17.21
CA HIS A 14 13.54 -4.55 -18.17
C HIS A 14 13.17 -5.87 -17.48
N ALA A 15 13.79 -6.17 -16.34
CA ALA A 15 13.50 -7.38 -15.56
C ALA A 15 12.05 -7.43 -15.03
N ARG A 16 11.36 -6.28 -14.98
CA ARG A 16 9.96 -6.14 -14.56
C ARG A 16 8.94 -6.24 -15.68
N LYS A 17 9.37 -6.50 -16.92
CA LYS A 17 8.44 -6.73 -18.01
C LYS A 17 7.68 -8.04 -17.81
N SER A 18 6.39 -8.02 -18.12
CA SER A 18 5.54 -9.20 -18.06
C SER A 18 6.09 -10.33 -18.92
N LEU A 19 6.07 -11.54 -18.34
CA LEU A 19 6.36 -12.80 -19.06
C LEU A 19 5.09 -13.43 -19.66
N LEU A 20 3.93 -12.79 -19.48
CA LEU A 20 2.67 -13.23 -20.07
C LEU A 20 2.57 -12.68 -21.50
N PHE A 21 2.41 -13.56 -22.49
CA PHE A 21 2.29 -13.18 -23.90
C PHE A 21 0.97 -13.67 -24.49
N TYR A 22 0.37 -12.86 -25.36
CA TYR A 22 -0.76 -13.24 -26.21
C TYR A 22 -0.49 -12.76 -27.63
N ASN A 23 -0.61 -13.65 -28.62
CA ASN A 23 -0.32 -13.34 -30.03
C ASN A 23 1.04 -12.63 -30.25
N GLN A 24 2.10 -13.14 -29.60
CA GLN A 24 3.47 -12.59 -29.65
C GLN A 24 3.61 -11.15 -29.09
N GLN A 25 2.61 -10.65 -28.39
CA GLN A 25 2.67 -9.37 -27.68
C GLN A 25 2.71 -9.63 -26.17
N ALA A 26 3.67 -9.01 -25.49
CA ALA A 26 3.71 -9.03 -24.04
C ALA A 26 2.46 -8.33 -23.50
N TRP A 27 1.79 -8.98 -22.55
CA TRP A 27 0.68 -8.38 -21.85
C TRP A 27 1.22 -7.21 -21.02
N THR A 28 0.70 -6.02 -21.26
CA THR A 28 1.02 -4.83 -20.50
C THR A 28 -0.25 -4.23 -19.94
N ARG A 29 -0.15 -3.63 -18.76
CA ARG A 29 -1.26 -2.88 -18.20
C ARG A 29 -1.60 -1.70 -19.12
N LYS A 30 -2.88 -1.55 -19.45
CA LYS A 30 -3.36 -0.47 -20.33
C LYS A 30 -2.90 0.90 -19.81
N ASN A 31 -2.34 1.73 -20.69
CA ASN A 31 -1.84 3.08 -20.42
C ASN A 31 -0.65 3.17 -19.44
N ASN A 32 0.12 2.09 -19.24
CA ASN A 32 1.31 2.12 -18.39
C ASN A 32 2.58 2.46 -19.21
N THR A 33 2.99 3.74 -19.23
CA THR A 33 4.22 4.18 -19.91
C THR A 33 5.34 4.56 -18.94
N THR A 34 5.04 4.76 -17.66
CA THR A 34 5.97 5.33 -16.66
C THR A 34 6.18 4.48 -15.42
N THR A 35 5.37 3.43 -15.21
CA THR A 35 5.48 2.56 -14.02
C THR A 35 5.87 1.15 -14.44
N PHE A 36 6.56 0.42 -13.55
CA PHE A 36 6.84 -1.00 -13.76
C PHE A 36 5.80 -1.86 -13.04
N ASP A 37 5.48 -3.02 -13.60
CA ASP A 37 4.48 -3.92 -13.02
C ASP A 37 5.14 -4.85 -11.97
N VAL A 38 4.47 -5.03 -10.84
CA VAL A 38 4.81 -6.06 -9.84
C VAL A 38 3.71 -7.11 -9.90
N THR A 39 4.01 -8.25 -10.52
CA THR A 39 3.01 -9.31 -10.71
C THR A 39 2.74 -10.04 -9.40
N ILE A 40 1.49 -10.47 -9.19
CA ILE A 40 1.17 -11.38 -8.09
C ILE A 40 2.04 -12.64 -8.23
N GLY A 41 2.74 -13.02 -7.16
CA GLY A 41 3.68 -14.15 -7.18
C GLY A 41 5.06 -13.84 -7.76
N SER A 42 5.40 -12.57 -8.03
CA SER A 42 6.80 -12.21 -8.33
C SER A 42 7.70 -12.56 -7.16
N PHE A 43 8.91 -13.06 -7.45
CA PHE A 43 9.87 -13.53 -6.45
C PHE A 43 10.15 -12.49 -5.36
N ASP A 44 10.32 -11.23 -5.76
CA ASP A 44 10.63 -10.09 -4.91
C ASP A 44 9.40 -9.16 -4.68
N GLY A 45 8.20 -9.71 -4.86
CA GLY A 45 6.96 -8.94 -4.71
C GLY A 45 6.70 -8.50 -3.28
N ALA A 46 7.11 -9.34 -2.30
CA ALA A 46 6.96 -9.04 -0.88
C ALA A 46 7.88 -7.89 -0.47
N GLU A 47 9.12 -7.87 -0.95
CA GLU A 47 10.13 -6.85 -0.64
C GLU A 47 9.74 -5.50 -1.22
N VAL A 48 9.23 -5.47 -2.47
CA VAL A 48 8.71 -4.23 -3.06
C VAL A 48 7.49 -3.75 -2.28
N CYS A 49 6.57 -4.66 -1.92
CA CYS A 49 5.40 -4.31 -1.13
C CYS A 49 5.77 -3.75 0.25
N GLU A 50 6.77 -4.32 0.91
CA GLU A 50 7.26 -3.86 2.21
C GLU A 50 7.89 -2.46 2.08
N LEU A 51 8.71 -2.22 1.05
CA LEU A 51 9.32 -0.91 0.83
C LEU A 51 8.27 0.19 0.61
N VAL A 52 7.26 -0.09 -0.23
CA VAL A 52 6.13 0.82 -0.46
C VAL A 52 5.31 0.97 0.82
N GLY A 53 5.05 -0.13 1.54
CA GLY A 53 4.34 -0.16 2.80
C GLY A 53 5.00 0.74 3.85
N LEU A 54 6.32 0.64 4.02
CA LEU A 54 7.09 1.48 4.94
C LEU A 54 7.02 2.97 4.59
N PHE A 55 7.06 3.30 3.29
CA PHE A 55 6.88 4.68 2.83
C PHE A 55 5.50 5.23 3.22
N ILE A 56 4.45 4.44 2.99
CA ILE A 56 3.08 4.82 3.35
C ILE A 56 2.95 4.92 4.88
N LEU A 57 3.46 3.93 5.61
CA LEU A 57 3.41 3.85 7.06
C LEU A 57 4.05 5.08 7.72
N ASN A 58 5.21 5.52 7.24
CA ASN A 58 5.86 6.75 7.71
C ASN A 58 4.99 8.00 7.48
N THR A 59 4.20 8.04 6.40
CA THR A 59 3.25 9.13 6.15
C THR A 59 2.05 9.06 7.08
N LEU A 60 1.53 7.85 7.32
CA LEU A 60 0.41 7.62 8.24
C LEU A 60 0.81 7.91 9.69
N GLU A 61 1.99 7.49 10.13
CA GLU A 61 2.47 7.70 11.51
C GLU A 61 2.54 9.20 11.85
N LYS A 62 3.06 10.00 10.91
CA LYS A 62 3.10 11.47 11.04
C LYS A 62 1.72 12.10 11.17
N ARG A 63 0.68 11.47 10.61
CA ARG A 63 -0.69 12.00 10.62
C ARG A 63 -1.53 11.49 11.79
N PHE A 64 -1.45 10.19 12.07
CA PHE A 64 -2.36 9.47 12.96
C PHE A 64 -1.69 8.97 14.25
N GLY A 65 -0.36 9.08 14.35
CA GLY A 65 0.42 8.56 15.47
C GLY A 65 0.87 7.12 15.25
N LYS A 66 1.41 6.49 16.31
CA LYS A 66 2.07 5.18 16.22
C LYS A 66 1.13 3.98 16.18
N ASP A 67 -0.14 4.18 16.52
CA ASP A 67 -1.14 3.12 16.58
C ASP A 67 -1.74 2.84 15.19
N VAL A 68 -0.88 2.75 14.16
CA VAL A 68 -1.22 2.44 12.77
C VAL A 68 -0.26 1.38 12.23
N GLY A 69 -0.80 0.42 11.50
CA GLY A 69 -0.05 -0.67 10.90
C GLY A 69 -0.55 -1.00 9.49
N LEU A 70 0.36 -1.44 8.65
CA LEU A 70 0.09 -1.95 7.31
C LEU A 70 0.76 -3.31 7.17
N TYR A 71 0.07 -4.24 6.52
CA TYR A 71 0.61 -5.51 6.12
C TYR A 71 0.11 -5.83 4.72
N ARG A 72 1.00 -5.65 3.73
CA ARG A 72 0.67 -5.76 2.32
C ARG A 72 -0.51 -4.86 1.94
N ASP A 73 -1.64 -5.44 1.56
CA ASP A 73 -2.88 -4.75 1.20
C ASP A 73 -3.82 -4.49 2.38
N ASP A 74 -3.58 -5.12 3.54
CA ASP A 74 -4.35 -4.92 4.76
C ASP A 74 -3.76 -3.79 5.62
N GLY A 75 -4.63 -3.00 6.24
CA GLY A 75 -4.23 -1.91 7.11
C GLY A 75 -5.16 -1.74 8.30
N LEU A 76 -4.59 -1.40 9.46
CA LEU A 76 -5.34 -1.18 10.69
C LEU A 76 -4.81 0.06 11.42
N ALA A 77 -5.72 0.91 11.89
CA ALA A 77 -5.39 2.08 12.70
C ALA A 77 -6.33 2.16 13.90
N ALA A 78 -5.76 2.31 15.10
CA ALA A 78 -6.52 2.55 16.32
C ALA A 78 -6.45 4.04 16.66
N LEU A 79 -7.61 4.68 16.76
CA LEU A 79 -7.72 6.09 17.11
C LEU A 79 -8.31 6.21 18.52
N ARG A 80 -7.62 6.92 19.41
CA ARG A 80 -8.10 7.22 20.77
C ARG A 80 -9.13 8.34 20.75
N THR A 81 -10.24 8.13 20.05
CA THR A 81 -11.36 9.08 19.99
C THR A 81 -12.70 8.36 20.02
N THR A 82 -13.61 8.85 20.85
CA THR A 82 -15.00 8.39 20.92
C THR A 82 -15.92 9.19 19.98
N SER A 83 -15.40 10.24 19.33
CA SER A 83 -16.21 11.09 18.46
C SER A 83 -16.33 10.50 17.06
N GLY A 84 -17.54 10.07 16.70
CA GLY A 84 -17.84 9.56 15.36
C GLY A 84 -17.55 10.57 14.23
N ARG A 85 -17.58 11.89 14.51
CA ARG A 85 -17.20 12.95 13.57
C ARG A 85 -15.70 12.97 13.32
N LEU A 86 -14.89 12.85 14.38
CA LEU A 86 -13.43 12.78 14.24
C LEU A 86 -13.00 11.50 13.52
N ALA A 87 -13.66 10.37 13.80
CA ALA A 87 -13.44 9.12 13.08
C ALA A 87 -13.76 9.23 11.58
N ASP A 88 -14.87 9.87 11.19
CA ASP A 88 -15.17 10.06 9.76
C ASP A 88 -14.19 11.03 9.08
N LYS A 89 -13.74 12.07 9.78
CA LYS A 89 -12.70 12.97 9.28
C LYS A 89 -11.39 12.22 9.05
N ALA A 90 -10.94 11.42 10.02
CA ALA A 90 -9.74 10.62 9.89
C ALA A 90 -9.82 9.61 8.74
N ARG A 91 -10.98 8.94 8.58
CA ARG A 91 -11.24 8.04 7.45
C ARG A 91 -11.11 8.75 6.09
N LYS A 92 -11.68 9.94 5.96
CA LYS A 92 -11.59 10.74 4.72
C LYS A 92 -10.15 11.15 4.43
N GLU A 93 -9.43 11.61 5.44
CA GLU A 93 -8.01 11.97 5.31
C GLU A 93 -7.15 10.77 4.92
N LEU A 94 -7.41 9.59 5.49
CA LEU A 94 -6.74 8.34 5.12
C LEU A 94 -6.94 8.04 3.63
N ILE A 95 -8.18 8.13 3.14
CA ILE A 95 -8.48 7.93 1.71
C ILE A 95 -7.73 8.95 0.85
N THR A 96 -7.73 10.23 1.22
CA THR A 96 -7.02 11.28 0.47
C THR A 96 -5.50 11.06 0.44
N ILE A 97 -4.90 10.56 1.53
CA ILE A 97 -3.47 10.22 1.56
C ILE A 97 -3.16 9.13 0.52
N PHE A 98 -3.94 8.05 0.49
CA PHE A 98 -3.75 6.98 -0.50
C PHE A 98 -4.02 7.46 -1.94
N GLU A 99 -5.05 8.28 -2.16
CA GLU A 99 -5.32 8.87 -3.47
C GLU A 99 -4.17 9.74 -3.98
N SER A 100 -3.53 10.50 -3.08
CA SER A 100 -2.39 11.38 -3.44
C SER A 100 -1.15 10.62 -3.95
N ILE A 101 -1.04 9.34 -3.60
CA ILE A 101 0.04 8.44 -4.06
C ILE A 101 -0.44 7.49 -5.16
N GLY A 102 -1.64 7.71 -5.71
CA GLY A 102 -2.20 6.92 -6.82
C GLY A 102 -2.80 5.58 -6.41
N LEU A 103 -3.04 5.36 -5.11
CA LEU A 103 -3.67 4.15 -4.58
C LEU A 103 -5.13 4.41 -4.20
N ARG A 104 -5.94 3.35 -4.19
CA ARG A 104 -7.34 3.40 -3.75
C ARG A 104 -7.54 2.35 -2.67
N ILE A 105 -8.22 2.73 -1.61
CA ILE A 105 -8.51 1.88 -0.46
C ILE A 105 -9.99 1.90 -0.10
N ILE A 106 -10.41 0.88 0.64
CA ILE A 106 -11.70 0.85 1.31
C ILE A 106 -11.42 0.92 2.81
N ALA A 107 -11.86 2.00 3.46
CA ALA A 107 -11.65 2.21 4.89
C ALA A 107 -12.99 2.11 5.63
N GLN A 108 -13.03 1.22 6.62
CA GLN A 108 -14.12 1.11 7.58
C GLN A 108 -13.75 1.90 8.86
N LYS A 109 -14.75 2.30 9.66
CA LYS A 109 -14.54 3.09 10.89
C LYS A 109 -15.47 2.61 12.00
N ASN A 110 -15.14 2.97 13.25
CA ASN A 110 -15.91 2.60 14.44
C ASN A 110 -16.10 1.08 14.58
N ILE A 111 -15.03 0.32 14.32
CA ILE A 111 -15.01 -1.12 14.53
C ILE A 111 -14.45 -1.36 15.93
N GLU A 112 -15.21 -2.05 16.77
CA GLU A 112 -14.81 -2.40 18.14
C GLU A 112 -14.06 -3.74 18.17
N CYS A 113 -14.46 -4.69 17.32
CA CYS A 113 -13.80 -5.98 17.18
C CYS A 113 -13.45 -6.25 15.71
N VAL A 114 -12.18 -6.56 15.43
CA VAL A 114 -11.66 -6.77 14.07
C VAL A 114 -10.79 -8.01 14.03
N ASN A 115 -10.90 -8.79 12.95
CA ASN A 115 -9.91 -9.80 12.61
C ASN A 115 -8.86 -9.16 11.69
N PHE A 116 -7.60 -9.20 12.10
CA PHE A 116 -6.47 -8.66 11.36
C PHE A 116 -5.32 -9.66 11.41
N LEU A 117 -4.94 -10.21 10.25
CA LEU A 117 -3.88 -11.21 10.13
C LEU A 117 -4.09 -12.44 11.01
N ASP A 118 -5.31 -12.99 10.98
CA ASP A 118 -5.75 -14.13 11.79
C ASP A 118 -5.77 -13.87 13.32
N LEU A 119 -5.59 -12.61 13.74
CA LEU A 119 -5.73 -12.18 15.14
C LEU A 119 -7.04 -11.42 15.33
N THR A 120 -7.82 -11.83 16.32
CA THR A 120 -9.02 -11.09 16.74
C THR A 120 -8.61 -10.07 17.80
N LEU A 121 -8.82 -8.79 17.49
CA LEU A 121 -8.57 -7.65 18.36
C LEU A 121 -9.91 -7.07 18.81
N ASP A 122 -10.06 -6.81 20.10
CA ASP A 122 -11.29 -6.26 20.69
C ASP A 122 -10.95 -5.06 21.59
N LEU A 123 -11.60 -3.92 21.33
CA LEU A 123 -11.44 -2.66 22.04
C LEU A 123 -12.49 -2.45 23.15
N SER A 124 -13.39 -3.41 23.36
CA SER A 124 -14.51 -3.34 24.31
C SER A 124 -14.14 -3.74 25.74
N ASN A 125 -12.92 -4.26 25.95
CA ASN A 125 -12.42 -4.78 27.23
C ASN A 125 -11.26 -3.95 27.80
#